data_AF-A0A9P9BL84-F1
#
_entry.id   AF-A0A9P9BL84-F1
#
_cell.length_a   1.000
_cell.length_b   1.000
_cell.length_c   1.000
_cell.angle_alpha   90.00
_cell.angle_beta   90.00
_cell.angle_gamma   90.00
#
_symmetry.space_group_name_H-M   'P 1'
#
loop_
_entity.id
_entity.type
_entity.pdbx_description
1 polymer ?
#
loop_
_entity_poly.entity_id
_entity_poly.type
_entity_poly.pdbx_seq_one_letter_code
_entity_poly.pdbx_strand_id
1 'polypeptide(L)'
;MSKEEANGWYEIFLSYWKAVGEILAVEGLRGGAKSSWTQVYEKWKDFTLLVVRGYTHHDFENWTIPCLYVAGRYLRLYAIRADEERRRSGDDTEMNFSDDIEPESENNRYLVECSRHLNRIFQICLSDRAPLEESRKWGIYYAINLLFKTFFKLNNASLCKGVLKALSATSKDMPSIDRFPKSQHVTFKYYEGVLAFLEEDYVKAEEYLTQAWQLCHKDATSNLELILSYLVPCHLLTTHTLPNAKLLAPYPKLQKLFLPLADAIKKADLHAFDVALRDGEDEFIRRRIYLTLERGRGIALRNLARKVFVAGGFEDAKDGAVPVRRTRIPVAEFTAAINLSSQRKTDSDEVECLLANMIYKVSLWLQWSFSSHRACRNLMKGYIAHERGIVVLSKNGAFPGTGV
;
A
#
# COMPACT_ATOMS: atom_id res chain seq x y z
N MET A 1 -30.19 -14.02 31.59
CA MET A 1 -29.58 -12.72 31.90
C MET A 1 -29.44 -12.56 33.39
N SER A 2 -28.21 -12.45 33.89
CA SER A 2 -27.94 -12.23 35.32
C SER A 2 -28.26 -10.77 35.72
N LYS A 3 -28.38 -10.49 37.02
CA LYS A 3 -28.59 -9.10 37.50
C LYS A 3 -27.41 -8.19 37.15
N GLU A 4 -26.21 -8.74 37.12
CA GLU A 4 -24.97 -8.02 36.76
C GLU A 4 -24.93 -7.70 35.27
N GLU A 5 -25.30 -8.66 34.42
CA GLU A 5 -25.42 -8.47 32.98
C GLU A 5 -26.49 -7.42 32.63
N ALA A 6 -27.64 -7.47 33.30
CA ALA A 6 -28.70 -6.48 33.14
C ALA A 6 -28.25 -5.07 33.53
N ASN A 7 -27.48 -4.93 34.61
CA ASN A 7 -26.91 -3.64 35.02
C ASN A 7 -25.88 -3.13 34.00
N GLY A 8 -25.02 -4.01 33.47
CA GLY A 8 -24.07 -3.67 32.41
C GLY A 8 -24.78 -3.14 31.16
N TRP A 9 -25.84 -3.80 30.70
CA TRP A 9 -26.64 -3.32 29.58
C TRP A 9 -27.32 -1.98 29.87
N TYR A 10 -27.88 -1.78 31.06
CA TYR A 10 -28.48 -0.51 31.46
C TYR A 10 -27.48 0.66 31.36
N GLU A 11 -26.26 0.48 31.88
CA GLU A 11 -25.20 1.49 31.78
C GLU A 11 -24.82 1.79 30.33
N ILE A 12 -24.71 0.75 29.49
CA ILE A 12 -24.42 0.88 28.05
C ILE A 12 -25.53 1.66 27.33
N PHE A 13 -26.80 1.32 27.54
CA PHE A 13 -27.92 2.03 26.91
C PHE A 13 -28.00 3.49 27.36
N LEU A 14 -27.80 3.75 28.66
CA LEU A 14 -27.78 5.12 29.18
C LEU A 14 -26.64 5.94 28.54
N SER A 15 -25.44 5.36 28.43
CA SER A 15 -24.30 6.01 27.79
C SER A 15 -24.52 6.24 26.30
N TYR A 16 -25.12 5.26 25.61
CA TYR A 16 -25.48 5.37 24.20
C TYR A 16 -26.42 6.56 23.94
N TRP A 17 -27.49 6.70 24.73
CA TRP A 17 -28.44 7.81 24.57
C TRP A 17 -27.81 9.17 24.88
N LYS A 18 -26.89 9.25 25.85
CA LYS A 18 -26.11 10.46 26.10
C LYS A 18 -25.26 10.82 24.88
N ALA A 19 -24.56 9.85 24.28
CA ALA A 19 -23.75 10.08 23.09
C ALA A 19 -24.61 10.48 21.86
N VAL A 20 -25.76 9.85 21.65
CA VAL A 20 -26.73 10.24 20.61
C VAL A 20 -27.23 11.67 20.84
N GLY A 21 -27.50 12.06 22.09
CA GLY A 21 -27.91 13.41 22.44
C GLY A 21 -26.87 14.48 22.09
N GLU A 22 -25.58 14.17 22.17
CA GLU A 22 -24.49 15.04 21.71
C GLU A 22 -24.37 15.05 20.19
N ILE A 23 -24.50 13.89 19.53
CA ILE A 23 -24.46 13.80 18.06
C ILE A 23 -25.55 14.67 17.44
N LEU A 24 -26.78 14.56 17.93
CA LEU A 24 -27.91 15.38 17.46
C LEU A 24 -27.72 16.88 17.75
N ALA A 25 -27.01 17.23 18.83
CA ALA A 25 -26.68 18.61 19.14
C ALA A 25 -25.65 19.19 18.17
N VAL A 26 -24.58 18.46 17.84
CA VAL A 26 -23.58 18.88 16.85
C VAL A 26 -24.18 19.00 15.44
N GLU A 27 -25.12 18.12 15.09
CA GLU A 27 -25.83 18.17 13.80
C GLU A 27 -26.93 19.24 13.74
N GLY A 28 -27.16 19.99 14.82
CA GLY A 28 -28.17 21.06 14.89
C GLY A 28 -29.62 20.55 14.94
N LEU A 29 -29.82 19.25 15.16
CA LEU A 29 -31.13 18.59 15.22
C LEU A 29 -31.75 18.63 16.63
N ARG A 30 -30.99 19.08 17.63
CA ARG A 30 -31.44 19.25 19.02
C ARG A 30 -31.58 20.74 19.34
N GLY A 31 -32.82 21.21 19.45
CA GLY A 31 -33.12 22.63 19.67
C GLY A 31 -32.36 23.25 20.86
N GLY A 32 -31.57 24.29 20.58
CA GLY A 32 -30.88 25.11 21.58
C GLY A 32 -29.57 24.53 22.17
N ALA A 33 -29.22 23.27 21.89
CA ALA A 33 -28.00 22.67 22.41
C ALA A 33 -26.82 22.88 21.46
N LYS A 34 -25.76 23.56 21.91
CA LYS A 34 -24.46 23.61 21.21
C LYS A 34 -23.57 22.50 21.76
N SER A 35 -22.99 21.70 20.89
CA SER A 35 -22.02 20.64 21.23
C SER A 35 -20.85 20.70 20.24
N SER A 36 -19.80 19.93 20.49
CA SER A 36 -18.62 19.81 19.62
C SER A 36 -18.31 18.35 19.30
N TRP A 37 -17.58 18.10 18.20
CA TRP A 37 -17.13 16.75 17.87
C TRP A 37 -16.21 16.16 18.93
N THR A 38 -15.47 17.00 19.66
CA THR A 38 -14.73 16.60 20.86
C THR A 38 -15.66 16.00 21.93
N GLN A 39 -16.78 16.66 22.25
CA GLN A 39 -17.73 16.14 23.24
C GLN A 39 -18.40 14.85 22.76
N VAL A 40 -18.75 14.77 21.48
CA VAL A 40 -19.27 13.54 20.85
C VAL A 40 -18.27 12.39 20.99
N TYR A 41 -17.00 12.64 20.69
CA TYR A 41 -15.95 11.64 20.83
C TYR A 41 -15.81 11.16 22.29
N GLU A 42 -15.77 12.08 23.26
CA GLU A 42 -15.67 11.73 24.68
C GLU A 42 -16.85 10.86 25.14
N LYS A 43 -18.10 11.23 24.79
CA LYS A 43 -19.28 10.42 25.15
C LYS A 43 -19.30 9.07 24.44
N TRP A 44 -18.88 9.02 23.18
CA TRP A 44 -18.80 7.75 22.46
C TRP A 44 -17.65 6.85 22.94
N LYS A 45 -16.55 7.46 23.41
CA LYS A 45 -15.46 6.76 24.10
C LYS A 45 -15.96 6.11 25.38
N ASP A 46 -16.68 6.85 26.23
CA ASP A 46 -17.28 6.30 27.45
C ASP A 46 -18.20 5.11 27.13
N PHE A 47 -19.08 5.26 26.13
CA PHE A 47 -19.92 4.17 25.64
C PHE A 47 -19.09 2.95 25.19
N THR A 48 -18.05 3.17 24.38
CA THR A 48 -17.19 2.08 23.88
C THR A 48 -16.46 1.36 25.01
N LEU A 49 -16.00 2.10 26.02
CA LEU A 49 -15.33 1.55 27.20
C LEU A 49 -16.29 0.71 28.07
N LEU A 50 -17.57 1.08 28.16
CA LEU A 50 -18.59 0.26 28.83
C LEU A 50 -18.86 -1.03 28.08
N VAL A 51 -18.94 -1.00 26.74
CA VAL A 51 -19.07 -2.22 25.92
C VAL A 51 -17.86 -3.14 26.12
N VAL A 52 -16.66 -2.58 26.11
CA VAL A 52 -15.40 -3.31 26.41
C VAL A 52 -15.44 -3.91 27.82
N ARG A 53 -15.94 -3.17 28.81
CA ARG A 53 -16.09 -3.63 30.20
C ARG A 53 -17.10 -4.79 30.32
N GLY A 54 -18.14 -4.79 29.49
CA GLY A 54 -19.12 -5.89 29.41
C GLY A 54 -18.47 -7.25 29.19
N TYR A 55 -17.43 -7.32 28.34
CA TYR A 55 -16.68 -8.55 28.09
C TYR A 55 -15.70 -8.95 29.20
N THR A 56 -15.35 -8.05 30.12
CA THR A 56 -14.39 -8.33 31.20
C THR A 56 -15.06 -8.52 32.56
N HIS A 57 -16.25 -7.97 32.77
CA HIS A 57 -16.95 -8.00 34.07
C HIS A 57 -18.39 -8.52 34.02
N HIS A 58 -19.02 -8.61 32.84
CA HIS A 58 -20.42 -9.01 32.71
C HIS A 58 -20.61 -10.20 31.77
N ASP A 59 -19.52 -10.90 31.44
CA ASP A 59 -19.48 -12.12 30.62
C ASP A 59 -20.33 -12.05 29.34
N PHE A 60 -20.22 -10.93 28.61
CA PHE A 60 -20.95 -10.76 27.35
C PHE A 60 -20.63 -11.86 26.33
N GLU A 61 -21.71 -12.47 25.83
CA GLU A 61 -21.68 -13.54 24.84
C GLU A 61 -21.21 -13.07 23.45
N ASN A 62 -20.81 -14.01 22.60
CA ASN A 62 -20.29 -13.76 21.25
C ASN A 62 -21.24 -12.99 20.31
N TRP A 63 -22.56 -13.08 20.48
CA TRP A 63 -23.53 -12.41 19.62
C TRP A 63 -23.43 -10.88 19.69
N THR A 64 -22.78 -10.35 20.73
CA THR A 64 -22.55 -8.93 20.95
C THR A 64 -21.35 -8.37 20.16
N ILE A 65 -20.55 -9.21 19.50
CA ILE A 65 -19.36 -8.80 18.70
C ILE A 65 -19.69 -7.69 17.67
N PRO A 66 -20.84 -7.73 16.94
CA PRO A 66 -21.23 -6.64 16.07
C PRO A 66 -21.37 -5.30 16.81
N CYS A 67 -21.84 -5.28 18.06
CA CYS A 67 -21.92 -4.08 18.88
C CYS A 67 -20.53 -3.52 19.18
N LEU A 68 -19.58 -4.38 19.52
CA LEU A 68 -18.18 -4.02 19.74
C LEU A 68 -17.55 -3.42 18.48
N TYR A 69 -17.82 -4.01 17.30
CA TYR A 69 -17.36 -3.49 16.03
C TYR A 69 -17.97 -2.12 15.70
N VAL A 70 -19.28 -1.94 15.90
CA VAL A 70 -19.98 -0.67 15.67
C VAL A 70 -19.43 0.41 16.59
N ALA A 71 -19.25 0.11 17.88
CA ALA A 71 -18.67 1.03 18.86
C ALA A 71 -17.27 1.49 18.40
N GLY A 72 -16.37 0.56 18.06
CA GLY A 72 -15.03 0.88 17.59
C GLY A 72 -15.00 1.64 16.24
N ARG A 73 -15.89 1.28 15.30
CA ARG A 73 -16.01 1.94 13.99
C ARG A 73 -16.38 3.42 14.14
N TYR A 74 -17.41 3.71 14.93
CA TYR A 74 -17.87 5.08 15.14
C TYR A 74 -16.92 5.87 16.04
N LEU A 75 -16.26 5.24 17.02
CA LEU A 75 -15.20 5.87 17.81
C LEU A 75 -14.10 6.43 16.90
N ARG A 76 -13.67 5.64 15.90
CA ARG A 76 -12.71 6.09 14.89
C ARG A 76 -13.25 7.24 14.03
N LEU A 77 -14.51 7.19 13.62
CA LEU A 77 -15.12 8.25 12.81
C LEU A 77 -15.19 9.57 13.58
N TYR A 78 -15.62 9.53 14.84
CA TYR A 78 -15.73 10.71 15.68
C TYR A 78 -14.36 11.25 16.09
N ALA A 79 -13.36 10.39 16.32
CA ALA A 79 -11.98 10.82 16.52
C ALA A 79 -11.46 11.66 15.33
N ILE A 80 -11.69 11.19 14.09
CA ILE A 80 -11.31 11.93 12.88
C ILE A 80 -12.01 13.28 12.80
N ARG A 81 -13.31 13.34 13.15
CA ARG A 81 -14.09 14.58 13.14
C ARG A 81 -13.64 15.56 14.23
N ALA A 82 -13.32 15.07 15.43
CA ALA A 82 -12.81 15.88 16.54
C ALA A 82 -11.43 16.47 16.23
N ASP A 83 -10.51 15.66 15.69
CA ASP A 83 -9.19 16.16 15.27
C ASP A 83 -9.31 17.18 14.13
N GLU A 84 -10.26 17.00 13.20
CA GLU A 84 -10.54 17.97 12.13
C GLU A 84 -11.14 19.28 12.64
N GLU A 85 -12.06 19.21 13.61
CA GLU A 85 -12.64 20.38 14.25
C GLU A 85 -11.55 21.18 14.99
N ARG A 86 -10.66 20.50 15.73
CA ARG A 86 -9.53 21.14 16.42
C ARG A 86 -8.60 21.85 15.44
N ARG A 87 -8.25 21.19 14.32
CA ARG A 87 -7.43 21.80 13.25
C ARG A 87 -8.06 23.07 12.67
N ARG A 88 -9.40 23.12 12.57
CA ARG A 88 -10.11 24.29 12.03
C ARG A 88 -10.25 25.43 13.03
N SER A 89 -10.44 25.10 14.30
CA SER A 89 -10.62 26.09 15.37
C SER A 89 -9.31 26.79 15.74
N GLY A 90 -8.15 26.29 15.29
CA GLY A 90 -6.85 26.88 15.62
C GLY A 90 -6.53 26.86 17.12
N ASP A 91 -7.23 26.01 17.88
CA ASP A 91 -7.05 25.83 19.31
C ASP A 91 -5.82 24.94 19.54
N ASP A 92 -4.66 25.50 19.17
CA ASP A 92 -3.37 25.14 19.75
C ASP A 92 -3.33 25.73 21.15
N THR A 93 -4.18 25.19 22.04
CA THR A 93 -4.02 25.42 23.47
C THR A 93 -2.60 24.98 23.81
N GLU A 94 -1.78 25.95 24.23
CA GLU A 94 -0.43 25.77 24.77
C GLU A 94 -0.39 24.50 25.65
N MET A 95 0.59 23.61 25.44
CA MET A 95 1.53 23.15 26.48
C MET A 95 2.38 21.94 26.05
N ASN A 96 3.65 22.03 26.47
CA ASN A 96 4.76 21.06 26.56
C ASN A 96 5.57 20.74 25.29
N PHE A 97 6.66 21.51 25.13
CA PHE A 97 7.88 21.12 24.42
C PHE A 97 8.51 19.87 25.08
N SER A 98 8.03 18.67 24.74
CA SER A 98 8.86 17.47 24.77
C SER A 98 9.31 17.20 23.33
N ASP A 99 10.60 17.38 23.08
CA ASP A 99 11.29 17.36 21.78
C ASP A 99 11.29 15.99 21.05
N ASP A 100 10.49 15.02 21.52
CA ASP A 100 10.50 13.61 21.09
C ASP A 100 9.17 13.14 20.45
N ILE A 101 8.18 14.02 20.24
CA ILE A 101 6.88 13.64 19.62
C ILE A 101 6.82 14.17 18.18
N GLU A 102 6.58 13.26 17.21
CA GLU A 102 6.33 13.63 15.81
C GLU A 102 5.18 14.67 15.72
N PRO A 103 5.34 15.79 15.02
CA PRO A 103 4.34 16.87 14.95
C PRO A 103 2.98 16.44 14.34
N GLU A 104 2.94 15.32 13.59
CA GLU A 104 1.69 14.73 13.10
C GLU A 104 0.87 14.01 14.19
N SER A 105 1.52 13.59 15.28
CA SER A 105 0.88 12.95 16.45
C SER A 105 0.11 13.97 17.30
N GLU A 106 0.59 15.21 17.36
CA GLU A 106 -0.04 16.30 18.12
C GLU A 106 -1.32 16.81 17.45
N ASN A 107 -1.35 16.80 16.11
CA ASN A 107 -2.50 17.17 15.28
C ASN A 107 -3.61 16.10 15.24
N ASN A 108 -3.33 14.88 15.69
CA ASN A 108 -4.26 13.74 15.66
C ASN A 108 -4.45 13.10 17.05
N ARG A 109 -4.51 13.93 18.10
CA ARG A 109 -4.61 13.51 19.50
C ARG A 109 -5.70 12.46 19.72
N TYR A 110 -6.92 12.72 19.24
CA TYR A 110 -8.06 11.83 19.48
C TYR A 110 -7.94 10.53 18.69
N LEU A 111 -7.39 10.57 17.49
CA LEU A 111 -7.14 9.38 16.70
C LEU A 111 -6.03 8.49 17.31
N VAL A 112 -4.99 9.10 17.90
CA VAL A 112 -3.97 8.38 18.68
C VAL A 112 -4.59 7.71 19.90
N GLU A 113 -5.43 8.41 20.67
CA GLU A 113 -6.15 7.84 21.81
C GLU A 113 -7.09 6.69 21.38
N CYS A 114 -7.87 6.91 20.30
CA CYS A 114 -8.72 5.89 19.70
C CYS A 114 -7.95 4.61 19.37
N SER A 115 -6.72 4.72 18.84
CA SER A 115 -5.88 3.55 18.55
C SER A 115 -5.59 2.69 19.79
N ARG A 116 -5.44 3.31 20.98
CA ARG A 116 -5.24 2.59 22.25
C ARG A 116 -6.50 1.82 22.64
N HIS A 117 -7.68 2.41 22.46
CA HIS A 117 -8.95 1.75 22.72
C HIS A 117 -9.23 0.61 21.74
N LEU A 118 -8.95 0.81 20.44
CA LEU A 118 -9.04 -0.25 19.43
C LEU A 118 -8.06 -1.41 19.73
N ASN A 119 -6.86 -1.10 20.26
CA ASN A 119 -5.93 -2.14 20.71
C ASN A 119 -6.50 -2.94 21.88
N ARG A 120 -7.21 -2.31 22.81
CA ARG A 120 -7.90 -3.03 23.90
C ARG A 120 -8.98 -3.97 23.36
N ILE A 121 -9.75 -3.54 22.36
CA ILE A 121 -10.72 -4.39 21.65
C ILE A 121 -10.02 -5.60 21.01
N PHE A 122 -8.92 -5.36 20.30
CA PHE A 122 -8.11 -6.42 19.69
C PHE A 122 -7.60 -7.43 20.73
N GLN A 123 -7.07 -6.97 21.87
CA GLN A 123 -6.57 -7.85 22.93
C GLN A 123 -7.67 -8.69 23.56
N ILE A 124 -8.89 -8.15 23.73
CA ILE A 124 -10.04 -8.92 24.25
C ILE A 124 -10.40 -10.06 23.31
N CYS A 125 -10.43 -9.80 22.00
CA CYS A 125 -10.67 -10.85 21.01
C CYS A 125 -9.52 -11.86 20.94
N LEU A 126 -8.27 -11.42 21.06
CA LEU A 126 -7.09 -12.26 20.90
C LEU A 126 -6.85 -13.20 22.11
N SER A 127 -7.02 -12.68 23.32
CA SER A 127 -6.75 -13.41 24.58
C SER A 127 -7.87 -14.35 25.02
N ASP A 128 -8.94 -14.43 24.23
CA ASP A 128 -10.10 -15.25 24.55
C ASP A 128 -9.80 -16.75 24.48
N ARG A 129 -10.17 -17.46 25.54
CA ARG A 129 -9.92 -18.90 25.72
C ARG A 129 -11.17 -19.76 25.62
N ALA A 130 -12.33 -19.15 25.34
CA ALA A 130 -13.57 -19.88 25.09
C ALA A 130 -13.42 -20.82 23.88
N PRO A 131 -14.20 -21.92 23.84
CA PRO A 131 -14.27 -22.78 22.65
C PRO A 131 -14.68 -21.95 21.42
N LEU A 132 -14.23 -22.36 20.23
CA LEU A 132 -14.36 -21.56 19.00
C LEU A 132 -15.81 -21.19 18.67
N GLU A 133 -16.78 -21.99 19.07
CA GLU A 133 -18.21 -21.75 18.84
C GLU A 133 -18.69 -20.47 19.56
N GLU A 134 -18.17 -20.23 20.77
CA GLU A 134 -18.55 -19.12 21.65
C GLU A 134 -17.47 -18.03 21.71
N SER A 135 -16.39 -18.19 20.94
CA SER A 135 -15.21 -17.35 21.10
C SER A 135 -15.37 -15.94 20.53
N ARG A 136 -14.83 -14.97 21.25
CA ARG A 136 -14.66 -13.57 20.83
C ARG A 136 -13.66 -13.41 19.69
N LYS A 137 -12.90 -14.47 19.35
CA LYS A 137 -11.99 -14.52 18.20
C LYS A 137 -12.70 -14.25 16.87
N TRP A 138 -14.02 -14.45 16.77
CA TRP A 138 -14.80 -14.06 15.59
C TRP A 138 -14.80 -12.54 15.32
N GLY A 139 -14.47 -11.71 16.31
CA GLY A 139 -14.33 -10.27 16.17
C GLY A 139 -12.92 -9.79 15.75
N ILE A 140 -11.94 -10.69 15.66
CA ILE A 140 -10.53 -10.31 15.58
C ILE A 140 -10.18 -9.53 14.29
N TYR A 141 -10.62 -10.00 13.11
CA TYR A 141 -10.31 -9.32 11.85
C TYR A 141 -11.04 -7.97 11.73
N TYR A 142 -12.20 -7.82 12.38
CA TYR A 142 -12.87 -6.53 12.48
C TYR A 142 -12.03 -5.53 13.29
N ALA A 143 -11.49 -5.96 14.44
CA ALA A 143 -10.61 -5.14 15.26
C ALA A 143 -9.29 -4.80 14.54
N ILE A 144 -8.63 -5.79 13.91
CA ILE A 144 -7.42 -5.59 13.12
C ILE A 144 -7.64 -4.59 11.99
N ASN A 145 -8.73 -4.74 11.23
CA ASN A 145 -9.02 -3.84 10.12
C ASN A 145 -9.32 -2.41 10.58
N LEU A 146 -9.93 -2.23 11.76
CA LEU A 146 -10.08 -0.90 12.38
C LEU A 146 -8.73 -0.33 12.80
N LEU A 147 -7.85 -1.13 13.41
CA LEU A 147 -6.50 -0.73 13.79
C LEU A 147 -5.66 -0.32 12.58
N PHE A 148 -5.63 -1.13 11.53
CA PHE A 148 -4.91 -0.79 10.29
C PHE A 148 -5.45 0.50 9.68
N LYS A 149 -6.76 0.65 9.55
CA LYS A 149 -7.38 1.91 9.09
C LYS A 149 -6.96 3.12 9.93
N THR A 150 -6.75 2.95 11.23
CA THR A 150 -6.31 4.02 12.13
C THR A 150 -4.82 4.30 11.98
N PHE A 151 -3.96 3.29 12.02
CA PHE A 151 -2.51 3.44 11.89
C PHE A 151 -2.09 4.03 10.53
N PHE A 152 -2.69 3.59 9.43
CA PHE A 152 -2.44 4.18 8.12
C PHE A 152 -2.91 5.65 8.03
N LYS A 153 -3.96 6.03 8.78
CA LYS A 153 -4.43 7.42 8.82
C LYS A 153 -3.52 8.31 9.68
N LEU A 154 -2.90 7.74 10.71
CA LEU A 154 -1.88 8.36 11.56
C LEU A 154 -0.48 8.41 10.92
N ASN A 155 -0.34 8.04 9.64
CA ASN A 155 0.95 7.88 8.94
C ASN A 155 1.88 6.79 9.52
N ASN A 156 1.63 6.25 10.70
CA ASN A 156 2.47 5.25 11.34
C ASN A 156 2.10 3.80 10.99
N ALA A 157 2.37 3.39 9.75
CA ALA A 157 2.09 2.04 9.26
C ALA A 157 2.92 0.95 9.99
N SER A 158 4.06 1.31 10.59
CA SER A 158 4.95 0.38 11.29
C SER A 158 4.27 -0.35 12.45
N LEU A 159 3.31 0.30 13.12
CA LEU A 159 2.53 -0.27 14.23
C LEU A 159 1.70 -1.49 13.80
N CYS A 160 1.36 -1.60 12.50
CA CYS A 160 0.66 -2.77 11.97
C CYS A 160 1.49 -4.06 12.15
N LYS A 161 2.82 -3.98 12.15
CA LYS A 161 3.72 -5.13 12.38
C LYS A 161 3.49 -5.78 13.74
N GLY A 162 3.27 -4.98 14.78
CA GLY A 162 2.98 -5.50 16.12
C GLY A 162 1.70 -6.32 16.15
N VAL A 163 0.66 -5.85 15.46
CA VAL A 163 -0.63 -6.56 15.34
C VAL A 163 -0.47 -7.85 14.54
N LEU A 164 0.25 -7.82 13.40
CA LEU A 164 0.52 -9.02 12.60
C LEU A 164 1.34 -10.06 13.37
N LYS A 165 2.35 -9.62 14.13
CA LYS A 165 3.16 -10.51 14.98
C LYS A 165 2.30 -11.17 16.06
N ALA A 166 1.46 -10.40 16.75
CA ALA A 166 0.52 -10.94 17.75
C ALA A 166 -0.46 -11.95 17.13
N LEU A 167 -1.01 -11.66 15.95
CA LEU A 167 -1.88 -12.59 15.23
C LEU A 167 -1.14 -13.88 14.85
N SER A 168 0.10 -13.78 14.36
CA SER A 168 0.90 -14.95 13.97
C SER A 168 1.22 -15.88 15.15
N ALA A 169 1.47 -15.31 16.34
CA ALA A 169 1.76 -16.06 17.56
C ALA A 169 0.56 -16.92 18.03
N THR A 170 -0.67 -16.42 17.84
CA THR A 170 -1.91 -17.11 18.26
C THR A 170 -2.62 -17.82 17.10
N SER A 171 -1.98 -17.90 15.93
CA SER A 171 -2.60 -18.43 14.69
C SER A 171 -3.09 -19.88 14.78
N LYS A 172 -2.50 -20.71 15.66
CA LYS A 172 -2.91 -22.10 15.86
C LYS A 172 -4.29 -22.25 16.50
N ASP A 173 -4.67 -21.30 17.37
CA ASP A 173 -5.91 -21.34 18.15
C ASP A 173 -7.00 -20.46 17.53
N MET A 174 -6.82 -20.03 16.28
CA MET A 174 -7.68 -19.08 15.59
C MET A 174 -8.55 -19.78 14.54
N PRO A 175 -9.81 -19.34 14.34
CA PRO A 175 -10.60 -19.81 13.20
C PRO A 175 -9.86 -19.51 11.89
N SER A 176 -9.95 -20.43 10.91
CA SER A 176 -9.41 -20.17 9.57
C SER A 176 -9.98 -18.86 9.03
N ILE A 177 -9.13 -18.08 8.35
CA ILE A 177 -9.54 -16.82 7.72
C ILE A 177 -10.74 -17.05 6.80
N ASP A 178 -10.84 -18.18 6.10
CA ASP A 178 -11.94 -18.45 5.15
C ASP A 178 -13.34 -18.44 5.78
N ARG A 179 -13.45 -18.58 7.11
CA ARG A 179 -14.72 -18.54 7.83
C ARG A 179 -15.21 -17.11 8.12
N PHE A 180 -14.38 -16.10 7.88
CA PHE A 180 -14.77 -14.70 8.05
C PHE A 180 -15.39 -14.14 6.77
N PRO A 181 -16.12 -13.01 6.84
CA PRO A 181 -16.67 -12.40 5.65
C PRO A 181 -15.58 -11.91 4.69
N LYS A 182 -15.76 -12.16 3.38
CA LYS A 182 -14.81 -11.74 2.33
C LYS A 182 -14.40 -10.27 2.42
N SER A 183 -15.31 -9.38 2.85
CA SER A 183 -15.01 -7.96 3.04
C SER A 183 -13.87 -7.71 4.05
N GLN A 184 -13.78 -8.55 5.09
CA GLN A 184 -12.69 -8.48 6.07
C GLN A 184 -11.37 -8.99 5.48
N HIS A 185 -11.42 -10.02 4.63
CA HIS A 185 -10.22 -10.58 3.98
C HIS A 185 -9.61 -9.56 3.02
N VAL A 186 -10.45 -8.95 2.18
CA VAL A 186 -10.03 -7.93 1.21
C VAL A 186 -9.35 -6.78 1.93
N THR A 187 -9.96 -6.28 3.02
CA THR A 187 -9.39 -5.17 3.81
C THR A 187 -8.07 -5.57 4.46
N PHE A 188 -8.01 -6.76 5.06
CA PHE A 188 -6.80 -7.26 5.73
C PHE A 188 -5.64 -7.44 4.74
N LYS A 189 -5.89 -8.15 3.63
CA LYS A 189 -4.92 -8.40 2.57
C LYS A 189 -4.46 -7.13 1.87
N TYR A 190 -5.34 -6.17 1.68
CA TYR A 190 -4.97 -4.85 1.15
C TYR A 190 -3.93 -4.18 2.04
N TYR A 191 -4.17 -4.10 3.36
CA TYR A 191 -3.23 -3.45 4.27
C TYR A 191 -1.92 -4.24 4.48
N GLU A 192 -1.97 -5.58 4.50
CA GLU A 192 -0.74 -6.41 4.46
C GLU A 192 0.08 -6.10 3.20
N GLY A 193 -0.57 -6.02 2.04
CA GLY A 193 0.07 -5.70 0.76
C GLY A 193 0.68 -4.29 0.73
N VAL A 194 -0.05 -3.28 1.21
CA VAL A 194 0.48 -1.90 1.28
C VAL A 194 1.62 -1.81 2.31
N LEU A 195 1.55 -2.51 3.43
CA LEU A 195 2.66 -2.55 4.39
C LEU A 195 3.91 -3.15 3.75
N ALA A 196 3.80 -4.31 3.09
CA ALA A 196 4.90 -4.94 2.36
C ALA A 196 5.46 -4.02 1.26
N PHE A 197 4.59 -3.26 0.58
CA PHE A 197 4.98 -2.28 -0.42
C PHE A 197 5.85 -1.14 0.17
N LEU A 198 5.45 -0.61 1.33
CA LEU A 198 6.21 0.43 2.04
C LEU A 198 7.56 -0.09 2.56
N GLU A 199 7.67 -1.38 2.83
CA GLU A 199 8.92 -2.06 3.18
C GLU A 199 9.77 -2.47 1.97
N GLU A 200 9.34 -2.09 0.77
CA GLU A 200 9.95 -2.44 -0.51
C GLU A 200 10.02 -3.96 -0.81
N ASP A 201 9.25 -4.78 -0.09
CA ASP A 201 9.03 -6.20 -0.40
C ASP A 201 7.92 -6.34 -1.46
N TYR A 202 8.25 -5.96 -2.70
CA TYR A 202 7.28 -5.91 -3.80
C TYR A 202 6.72 -7.28 -4.19
N VAL A 203 7.44 -8.37 -3.91
CA VAL A 203 6.97 -9.73 -4.23
C VAL A 203 5.81 -10.11 -3.32
N LYS A 204 5.97 -9.95 -2.00
CA LYS A 204 4.85 -10.18 -1.07
C LYS A 204 3.73 -9.16 -1.25
N ALA A 205 4.07 -7.91 -1.55
CA ALA A 205 3.07 -6.89 -1.84
C ALA A 205 2.19 -7.29 -3.04
N GLU A 206 2.79 -7.75 -4.14
CA GLU A 206 2.07 -8.27 -5.31
C GLU A 206 1.17 -9.45 -4.94
N GLU A 207 1.67 -10.43 -4.18
CA GLU A 207 0.90 -11.60 -3.75
C GLU A 207 -0.34 -11.21 -2.93
N TYR A 208 -0.17 -10.38 -1.90
CA TYR A 208 -1.28 -9.97 -1.03
C TYR A 208 -2.28 -9.05 -1.75
N LEU A 209 -1.80 -8.10 -2.57
CA LEU A 209 -2.68 -7.23 -3.34
C LEU A 209 -3.44 -7.99 -4.43
N THR A 210 -2.83 -9.00 -5.05
CA THR A 210 -3.50 -9.88 -6.01
C THR A 210 -4.61 -10.69 -5.33
N GLN A 211 -4.35 -11.23 -4.13
CA GLN A 211 -5.38 -11.90 -3.34
C GLN A 211 -6.53 -10.95 -2.97
N ALA A 212 -6.21 -9.72 -2.54
CA ALA A 212 -7.20 -8.70 -2.24
C ALA A 212 -8.06 -8.36 -3.47
N TRP A 213 -7.44 -8.22 -4.64
CA TRP A 213 -8.11 -7.96 -5.91
C TRP A 213 -9.10 -9.07 -6.28
N GLN A 214 -8.66 -10.34 -6.21
CA GLN A 214 -9.48 -11.51 -6.56
C GLN A 214 -10.67 -11.71 -5.61
N LEU A 215 -10.50 -11.38 -4.32
CA LEU A 215 -11.56 -11.50 -3.31
C LEU A 215 -12.54 -10.31 -3.32
N CYS A 216 -12.15 -9.19 -3.92
CA CYS A 216 -12.96 -7.98 -3.94
C CYS A 216 -14.20 -8.15 -4.84
N HIS A 217 -15.32 -7.58 -4.41
CA HIS A 217 -16.54 -7.63 -5.20
C HIS A 217 -16.41 -6.73 -6.44
N LYS A 218 -16.86 -7.22 -7.59
CA LYS A 218 -16.78 -6.52 -8.89
C LYS A 218 -17.42 -5.12 -8.88
N ASP A 219 -18.48 -4.94 -8.07
CA ASP A 219 -19.20 -3.65 -7.98
C ASP A 219 -18.56 -2.68 -6.98
N ALA A 220 -17.57 -3.13 -6.19
CA ALA A 220 -16.86 -2.29 -5.23
C ALA A 220 -15.74 -1.49 -5.90
N THR A 221 -16.10 -0.67 -6.89
CA THR A 221 -15.17 0.07 -7.76
C THR A 221 -14.18 0.93 -6.97
N SER A 222 -14.61 1.59 -5.89
CA SER A 222 -13.72 2.38 -5.04
C SER A 222 -12.62 1.55 -4.38
N ASN A 223 -12.94 0.31 -3.96
CA ASN A 223 -11.97 -0.57 -3.29
C ASN A 223 -11.01 -1.18 -4.32
N LEU A 224 -11.54 -1.55 -5.48
CA LEU A 224 -10.76 -2.01 -6.62
C LEU A 224 -9.76 -0.92 -7.07
N GLU A 225 -10.20 0.34 -7.12
CA GLU A 225 -9.33 1.49 -7.43
C GLU A 225 -8.17 1.63 -6.42
N LEU A 226 -8.45 1.49 -5.12
CA LEU A 226 -7.42 1.52 -4.07
C LEU A 226 -6.41 0.38 -4.23
N ILE A 227 -6.88 -0.85 -4.50
CA ILE A 227 -6.01 -2.00 -4.70
C ILE A 227 -5.12 -1.79 -5.93
N LEU A 228 -5.69 -1.37 -7.06
CA LEU A 228 -4.94 -1.13 -8.31
C LEU A 228 -3.89 -0.03 -8.16
N SER A 229 -4.13 0.96 -7.30
CA SER A 229 -3.17 2.05 -7.05
C SER A 229 -1.81 1.56 -6.58
N TYR A 230 -1.76 0.44 -5.87
CA TYR A 230 -0.51 -0.19 -5.41
C TYR A 230 -0.12 -1.41 -6.25
N LEU A 231 -1.11 -2.16 -6.75
CA LEU A 231 -0.86 -3.36 -7.55
C LEU A 231 -0.20 -3.05 -8.90
N VAL A 232 -0.57 -1.94 -9.55
CA VAL A 232 0.03 -1.52 -10.82
C VAL A 232 1.53 -1.20 -10.66
N PRO A 233 1.96 -0.36 -9.69
CA PRO A 233 3.38 -0.18 -9.39
C PRO A 233 4.12 -1.47 -9.01
N CYS A 234 3.49 -2.39 -8.27
CA CYS A 234 4.10 -3.69 -7.95
C CYS A 234 4.42 -4.48 -9.22
N HIS A 235 3.41 -4.72 -10.06
CA HIS A 235 3.56 -5.45 -11.31
C HIS A 235 4.57 -4.81 -12.27
N LEU A 236 4.61 -3.47 -12.29
CA LEU A 236 5.60 -2.74 -13.06
C LEU A 236 7.02 -3.14 -12.65
N LEU A 237 7.32 -3.29 -11.36
CA LEU A 237 8.66 -3.63 -10.88
C LEU A 237 8.98 -5.12 -10.85
N THR A 238 8.01 -5.98 -10.56
CA THR A 238 8.25 -7.42 -10.39
C THR A 238 8.19 -8.18 -11.71
N THR A 239 7.18 -7.91 -12.52
CA THR A 239 6.89 -8.64 -13.77
C THR A 239 7.15 -7.80 -15.02
N HIS A 240 7.44 -6.50 -14.87
CA HIS A 240 7.56 -5.54 -15.98
C HIS A 240 6.30 -5.48 -16.86
N THR A 241 5.14 -5.81 -16.29
CA THR A 241 3.87 -5.75 -17.00
C THR A 241 3.26 -4.36 -16.87
N LEU A 242 2.69 -3.89 -17.97
CA LEU A 242 2.09 -2.56 -18.07
C LEU A 242 0.56 -2.66 -18.01
N PRO A 243 -0.13 -1.72 -17.36
CA PRO A 243 -1.58 -1.75 -17.31
C PRO A 243 -2.18 -1.53 -18.71
N ASN A 244 -3.22 -2.28 -19.03
CA ASN A 244 -3.96 -2.11 -20.28
C ASN A 244 -5.04 -1.01 -20.13
N ALA A 245 -5.28 -0.23 -21.18
CA ALA A 245 -6.38 0.74 -21.22
C ALA A 245 -7.74 0.11 -20.88
N LYS A 246 -7.99 -1.13 -21.31
CA LYS A 246 -9.22 -1.87 -20.96
C LYS A 246 -9.37 -2.14 -19.46
N LEU A 247 -8.26 -2.39 -18.75
CA LEU A 247 -8.26 -2.62 -17.31
C LEU A 247 -8.55 -1.32 -16.54
N LEU A 248 -8.02 -0.19 -17.03
CA LEU A 248 -8.15 1.11 -16.38
C LEU A 248 -9.41 1.90 -16.80
N ALA A 249 -10.11 1.50 -17.86
CA ALA A 249 -11.29 2.19 -18.36
C ALA A 249 -12.39 2.44 -17.30
N PRO A 250 -12.67 1.53 -16.36
CA PRO A 250 -13.62 1.78 -15.27
C PRO A 250 -13.13 2.78 -14.21
N TYR A 251 -11.85 3.17 -14.25
CA TYR A 251 -11.17 3.98 -13.23
C TYR A 251 -10.50 5.22 -13.85
N PRO A 252 -11.26 6.29 -14.17
CA PRO A 252 -10.74 7.44 -14.91
C PRO A 252 -9.53 8.12 -14.26
N LYS A 253 -9.49 8.18 -12.92
CA LYS A 253 -8.37 8.77 -12.17
C LYS A 253 -7.09 7.97 -12.36
N LEU A 254 -7.15 6.65 -12.20
CA LEU A 254 -5.99 5.78 -12.41
C LEU A 254 -5.57 5.75 -13.88
N GLN A 255 -6.52 5.81 -14.80
CA GLN A 255 -6.22 5.90 -16.23
C GLN A 255 -5.40 7.15 -16.55
N LYS A 256 -5.80 8.32 -16.03
CA LYS A 256 -5.07 9.58 -16.24
C LYS A 256 -3.63 9.50 -15.70
N LEU A 257 -3.42 8.82 -14.57
CA LEU A 257 -2.12 8.71 -13.91
C LEU A 257 -1.20 7.67 -14.56
N PHE A 258 -1.69 6.46 -14.79
CA PHE A 258 -0.83 5.34 -15.18
C PHE A 258 -0.72 5.11 -16.69
N LEU A 259 -1.72 5.51 -17.48
CA LEU A 259 -1.70 5.25 -18.92
C LEU A 259 -0.58 6.02 -19.65
N PRO A 260 -0.35 7.33 -19.36
CA PRO A 260 0.78 8.06 -19.98
C PRO A 260 2.14 7.45 -19.63
N LEU A 261 2.33 7.03 -18.37
CA LEU A 261 3.54 6.33 -17.93
C LEU A 261 3.72 5.00 -18.67
N ALA A 262 2.66 4.21 -18.77
CA ALA A 262 2.70 2.92 -19.48
C ALA A 262 3.04 3.09 -20.97
N ASP A 263 2.45 4.09 -21.64
CA ASP A 263 2.72 4.38 -23.04
C ASP A 263 4.15 4.87 -23.25
N ALA A 264 4.67 5.73 -22.37
CA ALA A 264 6.05 6.21 -22.41
C ALA A 264 7.05 5.04 -22.25
N ILE A 265 6.83 4.15 -21.28
CA ILE A 265 7.66 2.96 -21.09
C ILE A 265 7.60 2.05 -22.32
N LYS A 266 6.41 1.79 -22.87
CA LYS A 266 6.22 0.94 -24.05
C LYS A 266 6.90 1.52 -25.30
N LYS A 267 6.82 2.84 -25.48
CA LYS A 267 7.46 3.56 -26.58
C LYS A 267 8.95 3.83 -26.35
N ALA A 268 9.46 3.59 -25.13
CA ALA A 268 10.83 3.91 -24.73
C ALA A 268 11.14 5.41 -24.90
N ASP A 269 10.17 6.25 -24.55
CA ASP A 269 10.25 7.71 -24.56
C ASP A 269 10.55 8.20 -23.14
N LEU A 270 11.79 8.59 -22.88
CA LEU A 270 12.26 9.00 -21.56
C LEU A 270 11.72 10.38 -21.19
N HIS A 271 11.61 11.29 -22.16
CA HIS A 271 11.06 12.62 -21.94
C HIS A 271 9.57 12.54 -21.56
N ALA A 272 8.77 11.79 -22.32
CA ALA A 272 7.35 11.61 -22.00
C ALA A 272 7.14 10.93 -20.64
N PHE A 273 8.04 10.04 -20.24
CA PHE A 273 8.01 9.43 -18.91
C PHE A 273 8.25 10.47 -17.81
N ASP A 274 9.29 11.30 -17.95
CA ASP A 274 9.63 12.33 -16.96
C ASP A 274 8.51 13.39 -16.85
N VAL A 275 7.86 13.76 -17.96
CA VAL A 275 6.69 14.65 -17.98
C VAL A 275 5.49 14.00 -17.28
N ALA A 276 5.15 12.77 -17.61
CA ALA A 276 4.02 12.07 -16.99
C ALA A 276 4.22 11.84 -15.49
N LEU A 277 5.46 11.62 -15.04
CA LEU A 277 5.79 11.47 -13.63
C LEU A 277 5.61 12.79 -12.87
N ARG A 278 6.01 13.91 -13.48
CA ARG A 278 5.84 15.26 -12.93
C ARG A 278 4.36 15.67 -12.87
N ASP A 279 3.60 15.42 -13.93
CA ASP A 279 2.18 15.80 -14.00
C ASP A 279 1.32 15.10 -12.93
N GLY A 280 1.76 13.93 -12.45
CA GLY A 280 1.10 13.17 -11.38
C GLY A 280 1.77 13.26 -10.01
N GLU A 281 2.81 14.09 -9.85
CA GLU A 281 3.72 14.10 -8.69
C GLU A 281 2.97 14.19 -7.35
N ASP A 282 2.09 15.18 -7.18
CA ASP A 282 1.31 15.39 -5.95
C ASP A 282 0.51 14.14 -5.55
N GLU A 283 -0.13 13.50 -6.52
CA GLU A 283 -0.99 12.34 -6.27
C GLU A 283 -0.16 11.08 -6.00
N PHE A 284 1.00 10.94 -6.64
CA PHE A 284 1.94 9.85 -6.39
C PHE A 284 2.61 9.97 -5.02
N ILE A 285 2.96 11.19 -4.60
CA ILE A 285 3.51 11.48 -3.26
C ILE A 285 2.44 11.18 -2.21
N ARG A 286 1.23 11.71 -2.39
CA ARG A 286 0.11 11.49 -1.47
C ARG A 286 -0.22 10.00 -1.28
N ARG A 287 -0.04 9.19 -2.33
CA ARG A 287 -0.24 7.72 -2.29
C ARG A 287 1.01 6.94 -1.88
N ARG A 288 2.17 7.59 -1.73
CA ARG A 288 3.48 6.99 -1.44
C ARG A 288 3.96 5.99 -2.50
N ILE A 289 3.64 6.26 -3.76
CA ILE A 289 4.04 5.40 -4.90
C ILE A 289 5.04 6.08 -5.84
N TYR A 290 5.36 7.36 -5.61
CA TYR A 290 6.26 8.15 -6.47
C TYR A 290 7.62 7.47 -6.68
N LEU A 291 8.34 7.15 -5.60
CA LEU A 291 9.66 6.52 -5.65
C LEU A 291 9.62 5.16 -6.36
N THR A 292 8.53 4.41 -6.19
CA THR A 292 8.34 3.12 -6.87
C THR A 292 8.15 3.31 -8.38
N LEU A 293 7.38 4.32 -8.79
CA LEU A 293 7.17 4.63 -10.20
C LEU A 293 8.43 5.17 -10.86
N GLU A 294 9.20 6.00 -10.17
CA GLU A 294 10.49 6.52 -10.64
C GLU A 294 11.46 5.37 -11.01
N ARG A 295 11.48 4.29 -10.21
CA ARG A 295 12.26 3.07 -10.52
C ARG A 295 11.86 2.45 -11.87
N GLY A 296 10.63 2.68 -12.34
CA GLY A 296 10.12 2.30 -13.66
C GLY A 296 10.89 2.93 -14.83
N ARG A 297 11.61 4.04 -14.63
CA ARG A 297 12.48 4.66 -15.65
C ARG A 297 13.54 3.68 -16.18
N GLY A 298 14.04 2.79 -15.33
CA GLY A 298 14.98 1.74 -15.74
C GLY A 298 14.40 0.76 -16.77
N ILE A 299 13.09 0.54 -16.74
CA ILE A 299 12.38 -0.34 -17.69
C ILE A 299 12.23 0.37 -19.05
N ALA A 300 11.95 1.68 -19.05
CA ALA A 300 11.94 2.48 -20.27
C ALA A 300 13.33 2.51 -20.92
N LEU A 301 14.39 2.69 -20.13
CA LEU A 301 15.78 2.65 -20.59
C LEU A 301 16.15 1.28 -21.17
N ARG A 302 15.75 0.19 -20.51
CA ARG A 302 15.88 -1.17 -21.06
C ARG A 302 15.21 -1.29 -22.43
N ASN A 303 13.98 -0.79 -22.57
CA ASN A 303 13.26 -0.84 -23.84
C ASN A 303 13.97 -0.03 -24.94
N LEU A 304 14.58 1.10 -24.59
CA LEU A 304 15.37 1.90 -25.51
C LEU A 304 16.62 1.15 -25.96
N ALA A 305 17.40 0.61 -25.01
CA ALA A 305 18.57 -0.20 -25.31
C ALA A 305 18.23 -1.43 -26.17
N ARG A 306 17.09 -2.07 -25.92
CA ARG A 306 16.57 -3.15 -26.77
C ARG A 306 16.27 -2.67 -28.19
N LYS A 307 15.66 -1.50 -28.36
CA LYS A 307 15.41 -0.92 -29.70
C LYS A 307 16.71 -0.65 -30.44
N VAL A 308 17.73 -0.11 -29.78
CA VAL A 308 19.08 0.08 -30.35
C VAL A 308 19.66 -1.27 -30.79
N PHE A 309 19.60 -2.29 -29.94
CA PHE A 309 20.06 -3.64 -30.28
C PHE A 309 19.31 -4.26 -31.45
N VAL A 310 18.01 -3.97 -31.60
CA VAL A 310 17.20 -4.42 -32.75
C VAL A 310 17.53 -3.65 -34.02
N ALA A 311 17.74 -2.34 -33.92
CA ALA A 311 18.09 -1.48 -35.04
C ALA A 311 19.52 -1.76 -35.57
N GLY A 312 20.43 -2.19 -34.70
CA GLY A 312 21.81 -2.54 -35.06
C GLY A 312 21.94 -3.74 -36.03
N GLY A 313 20.86 -4.46 -36.32
CA GLY A 313 20.80 -5.46 -37.38
C GLY A 313 21.57 -6.76 -37.10
N PHE A 314 21.93 -7.46 -38.18
CA PHE A 314 22.68 -8.71 -38.15
C PHE A 314 24.09 -8.47 -38.70
N GLU A 315 25.07 -9.22 -38.19
CA GLU A 315 26.41 -9.25 -38.79
C GLU A 315 26.35 -9.92 -40.15
N ASP A 316 27.18 -9.46 -41.09
CA ASP A 316 27.30 -10.05 -42.42
C ASP A 316 27.64 -11.54 -42.31
N ALA A 317 26.80 -12.38 -42.92
CA ALA A 317 26.94 -13.82 -42.83
C ALA A 317 28.25 -14.27 -43.50
N LYS A 318 29.18 -14.82 -42.71
CA LYS A 318 30.28 -15.62 -43.24
C LYS A 318 29.75 -17.03 -43.53
N ASP A 319 29.85 -17.44 -44.78
CA ASP A 319 29.69 -18.82 -45.28
C ASP A 319 28.43 -19.58 -44.80
N GLY A 320 27.26 -19.20 -45.31
CA GLY A 320 26.03 -20.02 -45.22
C GLY A 320 25.47 -20.25 -43.81
N ALA A 321 26.07 -19.65 -42.78
CA ALA A 321 25.61 -19.75 -41.40
C ALA A 321 24.36 -18.87 -41.16
N VAL A 322 23.56 -19.28 -40.16
CA VAL A 322 22.40 -18.51 -39.70
C VAL A 322 22.85 -17.09 -39.32
N PRO A 323 22.21 -16.01 -39.83
CA PRO A 323 22.63 -14.64 -39.54
C PRO A 323 22.61 -14.37 -38.03
N VAL A 324 23.78 -14.04 -37.49
CA VAL A 324 23.95 -13.74 -36.07
C VAL A 324 23.74 -12.25 -35.84
N ARG A 325 22.98 -11.91 -34.82
CA ARG A 325 22.70 -10.51 -34.50
C ARG A 325 23.98 -9.76 -34.09
N ARG A 326 24.11 -8.50 -34.49
CA ARG A 326 25.24 -7.65 -34.10
C ARG A 326 25.26 -7.46 -32.58
N THR A 327 26.19 -8.13 -31.91
CA THR A 327 26.31 -8.07 -30.45
C THR A 327 27.25 -6.97 -29.95
N ARG A 328 28.10 -6.45 -30.83
CA ARG A 328 29.06 -5.38 -30.53
C ARG A 328 28.49 -4.04 -30.99
N ILE A 329 27.98 -3.27 -30.04
CA ILE A 329 27.37 -1.96 -30.31
C ILE A 329 28.21 -0.86 -29.68
N PRO A 330 28.69 0.13 -30.47
CA PRO A 330 29.34 1.32 -29.96
C PRO A 330 28.47 2.06 -28.94
N VAL A 331 29.08 2.56 -27.86
CA VAL A 331 28.38 3.38 -26.85
C VAL A 331 27.73 4.60 -27.50
N ALA A 332 28.36 5.17 -28.53
CA ALA A 332 27.81 6.28 -29.31
C ALA A 332 26.41 6.03 -29.90
N GLU A 333 26.09 4.79 -30.29
CA GLU A 333 24.74 4.44 -30.79
C GLU A 333 23.69 4.51 -29.67
N PHE A 334 24.06 4.07 -28.45
CA PHE A 334 23.21 4.21 -27.27
C PHE A 334 23.08 5.68 -26.85
N THR A 335 24.17 6.45 -26.89
CA THR A 335 24.17 7.88 -26.58
C THR A 335 23.26 8.67 -27.53
N ALA A 336 23.32 8.39 -28.84
CA ALA A 336 22.43 9.01 -29.81
C ALA A 336 20.96 8.69 -29.51
N ALA A 337 20.64 7.44 -29.19
CA ALA A 337 19.28 7.02 -28.87
C ALA A 337 18.75 7.65 -27.57
N ILE A 338 19.59 7.74 -26.53
CA ILE A 338 19.23 8.37 -25.26
C ILE A 338 19.00 9.85 -25.45
N ASN A 339 19.88 10.55 -26.17
CA ASN A 339 19.73 11.98 -26.44
C ASN A 339 18.47 12.30 -27.23
N LEU A 340 18.11 11.43 -28.19
CA LEU A 340 16.85 11.55 -28.94
C LEU A 340 15.63 11.36 -28.05
N SER A 341 15.66 10.35 -27.17
CA SER A 341 14.51 9.98 -26.32
C SER A 341 14.35 10.88 -25.10
N SER A 342 15.44 11.38 -24.51
CA SER A 342 15.43 12.24 -23.32
C SER A 342 15.28 13.73 -23.67
N GLN A 343 15.50 14.10 -24.92
CA GLN A 343 15.63 15.49 -25.39
C GLN A 343 16.67 16.30 -24.61
N ARG A 344 17.64 15.63 -24.01
CA ARG A 344 18.76 16.24 -23.28
C ARG A 344 20.06 15.69 -23.83
N LYS A 345 21.09 16.54 -23.82
CA LYS A 345 22.43 16.11 -24.20
C LYS A 345 23.08 15.42 -23.01
N THR A 346 23.05 14.10 -23.02
CA THR A 346 23.78 13.22 -22.10
C THR A 346 25.15 12.93 -22.70
N ASP A 347 26.19 12.94 -21.86
CA ASP A 347 27.55 12.59 -22.28
C ASP A 347 27.72 11.07 -22.42
N SER A 348 28.83 10.64 -23.02
CA SER A 348 29.09 9.21 -23.22
C SER A 348 29.34 8.49 -21.89
N ASP A 349 29.92 9.18 -20.91
CA ASP A 349 30.31 8.60 -19.63
C ASP A 349 29.08 8.34 -18.73
N GLU A 350 28.09 9.25 -18.71
CA GLU A 350 26.81 9.04 -18.02
C GLU A 350 26.04 7.90 -18.69
N VAL A 351 26.02 7.83 -20.03
CA VAL A 351 25.39 6.71 -20.75
C VAL A 351 26.07 5.39 -20.41
N GLU A 352 27.40 5.35 -20.37
CA GLU A 352 28.15 4.16 -19.99
C GLU A 352 27.80 3.73 -18.55
N CYS A 353 27.71 4.68 -17.62
CA CYS A 353 27.27 4.43 -16.25
C CYS A 353 25.84 3.89 -16.18
N LEU A 354 24.90 4.44 -16.96
CA LEU A 354 23.53 3.96 -17.05
C LEU A 354 23.46 2.51 -17.58
N LEU A 355 24.22 2.20 -18.62
CA LEU A 355 24.34 0.86 -19.18
C LEU A 355 25.00 -0.11 -18.19
N ALA A 356 26.06 0.33 -17.51
CA ALA A 356 26.74 -0.44 -16.47
C ALA A 356 25.77 -0.80 -15.35
N ASN A 357 24.94 0.15 -14.89
CA ASN A 357 23.91 -0.09 -13.89
C ASN A 357 22.84 -1.08 -14.35
N MET A 358 22.44 -1.06 -15.63
CA MET A 358 21.49 -2.03 -16.18
C MET A 358 22.07 -3.44 -16.28
N ILE A 359 23.37 -3.56 -16.57
CA ILE A 359 24.11 -4.83 -16.57
C ILE A 359 24.35 -5.31 -15.14
N TYR A 360 24.79 -4.43 -14.25
CA TYR A 360 25.17 -4.77 -12.87
C TYR A 360 23.98 -5.15 -11.98
N LYS A 361 22.78 -4.61 -12.23
CA LYS A 361 21.56 -5.03 -11.52
C LYS A 361 21.24 -6.53 -11.69
N VAL A 362 21.86 -7.21 -12.67
CA VAL A 362 21.89 -8.69 -12.82
C VAL A 362 22.76 -9.37 -11.74
N SER A 363 23.86 -8.74 -11.32
CA SER A 363 24.94 -9.38 -10.56
C SER A 363 24.75 -9.37 -9.04
N LEU A 364 24.16 -8.31 -8.46
CA LEU A 364 24.03 -8.18 -7.00
C LEU A 364 23.00 -9.12 -6.35
N TRP A 365 22.05 -9.65 -7.12
CA TRP A 365 20.95 -10.46 -6.57
C TRP A 365 21.17 -11.97 -6.66
N LEU A 366 22.20 -12.44 -7.38
CA LEU A 366 22.63 -13.84 -7.31
C LEU A 366 23.13 -14.24 -5.90
N GLN A 367 23.45 -13.25 -5.05
CA GLN A 367 24.00 -13.49 -3.71
C GLN A 367 22.97 -13.34 -2.57
N TRP A 368 21.77 -12.80 -2.84
CA TRP A 368 20.72 -12.55 -1.84
C TRP A 368 19.33 -13.00 -2.33
N SER A 369 19.09 -14.30 -2.52
CA SER A 369 17.79 -14.93 -2.22
C SER A 369 17.81 -16.41 -2.62
N PHE A 370 17.94 -17.29 -1.63
CA PHE A 370 17.72 -18.74 -1.80
C PHE A 370 16.23 -19.13 -1.62
N SER A 371 15.29 -18.17 -1.56
CA SER A 371 13.86 -18.47 -1.32
C SER A 371 12.92 -17.37 -1.82
N SER A 372 12.89 -17.12 -3.12
CA SER A 372 11.65 -16.84 -3.88
C SER A 372 11.97 -16.59 -5.35
N HIS A 373 11.71 -17.60 -6.17
CA HIS A 373 11.72 -17.53 -7.62
C HIS A 373 10.60 -16.60 -8.11
N ARG A 374 10.88 -15.29 -8.30
CA ARG A 374 10.21 -14.43 -9.32
C ARG A 374 10.59 -12.94 -9.39
N ALA A 375 11.58 -12.43 -8.65
CA ALA A 375 12.00 -11.05 -8.86
C ALA A 375 12.92 -10.92 -10.10
N CYS A 376 12.33 -10.68 -11.27
CA CYS A 376 13.03 -10.51 -12.53
C CYS A 376 13.87 -9.21 -12.56
N ARG A 377 15.10 -9.23 -12.05
CA ARG A 377 16.04 -8.09 -12.15
C ARG A 377 17.17 -8.31 -13.16
N ASN A 378 16.85 -8.92 -14.31
CA ASN A 378 17.78 -9.01 -15.43
C ASN A 378 17.35 -8.08 -16.56
N LEU A 379 17.76 -6.81 -16.53
CA LEU A 379 17.41 -5.83 -17.56
C LEU A 379 18.24 -6.04 -18.83
N MET A 380 19.55 -6.26 -18.71
CA MET A 380 20.47 -6.35 -19.85
C MET A 380 21.62 -7.31 -19.52
N LYS A 381 21.94 -8.23 -20.44
CA LYS A 381 23.06 -9.18 -20.30
C LYS A 381 24.18 -8.83 -21.28
N GLY A 382 25.35 -8.51 -20.74
CA GLY A 382 26.53 -8.17 -21.54
C GLY A 382 27.66 -7.66 -20.66
N TYR A 383 28.69 -7.10 -21.29
CA TYR A 383 29.76 -6.36 -20.62
C TYR A 383 30.14 -5.14 -21.45
N ILE A 384 30.78 -4.17 -20.80
CA ILE A 384 31.25 -2.94 -21.45
C ILE A 384 32.76 -3.04 -21.62
N ALA A 385 33.23 -2.83 -22.85
CA ALA A 385 34.65 -2.69 -23.17
C ALA A 385 34.97 -1.20 -23.26
N HIS A 386 35.23 -0.58 -22.09
CA HIS A 386 35.45 0.86 -21.94
C HIS A 386 36.53 1.40 -22.88
N GLU A 387 37.71 0.76 -22.93
CA GLU A 387 38.82 1.17 -23.80
C GLU A 387 38.47 1.23 -25.29
N ARG A 388 37.46 0.46 -25.72
CA ARG A 388 37.02 0.40 -27.12
C ARG A 388 35.73 1.18 -27.35
N GLY A 389 35.09 1.71 -26.32
CA GLY A 389 33.79 2.37 -26.40
C GLY A 389 32.69 1.47 -26.95
N ILE A 390 32.71 0.17 -26.65
CA ILE A 390 31.77 -0.82 -27.18
C ILE A 390 31.10 -1.59 -26.04
N VAL A 391 29.79 -1.81 -26.18
CA VAL A 391 29.01 -2.70 -25.33
C VAL A 391 28.83 -4.02 -26.07
N VAL A 392 29.21 -5.12 -25.41
CA VAL A 392 29.08 -6.47 -25.96
C VAL A 392 27.91 -7.16 -25.27
N LEU A 393 26.84 -7.38 -26.03
CA LEU A 393 25.62 -8.03 -25.56
C LEU A 393 25.68 -9.56 -25.71
N SER A 394 24.95 -10.27 -24.86
CA SER A 394 24.82 -11.73 -24.96
C SER A 394 24.15 -12.13 -26.29
N LYS A 395 24.68 -13.18 -26.93
CA LYS A 395 24.08 -13.75 -28.15
C LYS A 395 22.72 -14.41 -27.88
N ASN A 396 22.53 -14.94 -26.67
CA ASN A 396 21.33 -15.65 -26.26
C ASN A 396 20.61 -14.85 -25.17
N GLY A 397 19.55 -14.15 -25.53
CA GLY A 397 18.69 -13.42 -24.58
C GLY A 397 19.38 -12.22 -23.95
N ALA A 398 19.78 -11.24 -24.77
CA ALA A 398 20.40 -10.00 -24.30
C ALA A 398 19.49 -9.20 -23.37
N PHE A 399 18.16 -9.31 -23.55
CA PHE A 399 17.11 -8.64 -22.79
C PHE A 399 16.08 -9.67 -22.28
N PRO A 400 16.34 -10.29 -21.12
CA PRO A 400 15.49 -11.33 -20.55
C PRO A 400 14.01 -10.92 -20.44
N GLY A 401 13.12 -11.86 -20.77
CA GLY A 401 11.67 -11.62 -20.76
C GLY A 401 11.12 -10.86 -21.97
N THR A 402 11.96 -10.46 -22.94
CA THR A 402 11.52 -9.74 -24.15
C THR A 402 11.66 -10.54 -25.44
N GLY A 403 12.10 -11.80 -25.34
CA GLY A 403 12.33 -12.70 -26.48
C GLY A 403 13.56 -12.38 -27.32
N VAL A 404 14.45 -11.50 -26.84
CA VAL A 404 15.65 -11.00 -27.55
C VAL A 404 16.86 -11.03 -26.64
#